data_AF-K0Z3V5-F1
#
_entry.id   AF-K0Z3V5-F1
#
_cell.length_a   1.000
_cell.length_b   1.000
_cell.length_c   1.000
_cell.angle_alpha   90.00
_cell.angle_beta   90.00
_cell.angle_gamma   90.00
#
_symmetry.space_group_name_H-M   'P 1'
#
loop_
_entity.id
_entity.type
_entity.pdbx_description
1 polymer ?
#
loop_
_entity_poly.entity_id
_entity_poly.type
_entity_poly.pdbx_seq_one_letter_code
_entity_poly.pdbx_strand_id
1 'polypeptide(L)'
;EAFNPGSSVKDRIALSMIEKAEQDGILKPGATIVEATSGNTGIGLSWVGAAKGYKVVIVMPETMSVERRKIIQAYGAELVLTPGSEGMKGAIAKAQEIAAERDGFLPLQFNNPANPEVHERTTGAEILAAFGSDGLDAFVGGVGTGGTISGVSHALKVANSNIQVYAVEADESAILSG
;
A
#
# COMPACT_ATOMS: atom_id res chain seq x y z
N GLU A 1 1.62 -13.37 3.74
CA GLU A 1 1.26 -12.33 2.74
C GLU A 1 1.20 -12.75 1.27
N ALA A 2 1.99 -13.72 0.77
CA ALA A 2 1.87 -14.18 -0.62
C ALA A 2 0.54 -14.91 -0.94
N PHE A 3 -0.20 -15.32 0.09
CA PHE A 3 -1.52 -15.96 -0.02
C PHE A 3 -2.69 -14.96 -0.12
N ASN A 4 -2.44 -13.65 -0.05
CA ASN A 4 -3.49 -12.68 -0.38
C ASN A 4 -3.87 -12.79 -1.87
N PRO A 5 -5.09 -12.41 -2.29
CA PRO A 5 -5.56 -12.63 -3.67
C PRO A 5 -4.69 -12.01 -4.78
N GLY A 6 -4.12 -10.84 -4.55
CA GLY A 6 -3.14 -10.15 -5.38
C GLY A 6 -1.68 -10.50 -5.05
N SER A 7 -1.47 -11.58 -4.29
CA SER A 7 -0.18 -12.19 -3.94
C SER A 7 0.78 -11.29 -3.16
N SER A 8 0.26 -10.31 -2.40
CA SER A 8 1.12 -9.44 -1.60
C SER A 8 0.43 -8.82 -0.38
N VAL A 9 1.22 -8.30 0.55
CA VAL A 9 0.74 -7.53 1.71
C VAL A 9 -0.05 -6.28 1.33
N LYS A 10 0.14 -5.76 0.11
CA LYS A 10 -0.45 -4.48 -0.32
C LYS A 10 -1.95 -4.58 -0.58
N ASP A 11 -2.49 -5.78 -0.71
CA ASP A 11 -3.93 -6.03 -0.78
C ASP A 11 -4.66 -5.48 0.44
N ARG A 12 -4.06 -5.66 1.63
CA ARG A 12 -4.62 -5.15 2.89
C ARG A 12 -4.79 -3.65 2.87
N ILE A 13 -3.76 -2.93 2.43
CA ILE A 13 -3.76 -1.46 2.44
C ILE A 13 -4.62 -0.91 1.31
N ALA A 14 -4.64 -1.57 0.14
CA ALA A 14 -5.49 -1.17 -0.97
C ALA A 14 -6.97 -1.21 -0.57
N LEU A 15 -7.41 -2.34 0.02
CA LEU A 15 -8.76 -2.47 0.53
C LEU A 15 -9.05 -1.46 1.65
N SER A 16 -8.16 -1.36 2.65
CA SER A 16 -8.35 -0.46 3.79
C SER A 16 -8.48 1.01 3.39
N MET A 17 -7.60 1.50 2.50
CA MET A 17 -7.65 2.91 2.06
C MET A 17 -8.89 3.21 1.23
N ILE A 18 -9.35 2.26 0.40
CA ILE A 18 -10.59 2.39 -0.38
C ILE A 18 -11.80 2.40 0.54
N GLU A 19 -11.92 1.42 1.44
CA GLU A 19 -13.05 1.32 2.38
C GLU A 19 -13.12 2.51 3.33
N LYS A 20 -11.97 3.02 3.78
CA LYS A 20 -11.91 4.23 4.60
C LYS A 20 -12.45 5.44 3.83
N ALA A 21 -12.03 5.61 2.58
CA ALA A 21 -12.52 6.70 1.74
C ALA A 21 -14.01 6.57 1.39
N GLU A 22 -14.53 5.34 1.23
CA GLU A 22 -15.97 5.07 1.10
C GLU A 22 -16.73 5.51 2.36
N GLN A 23 -16.26 5.08 3.54
CA GLN A 23 -16.88 5.39 4.84
C GLN A 23 -16.90 6.89 5.13
N ASP A 24 -15.82 7.59 4.76
CA ASP A 24 -15.68 9.03 4.96
C ASP A 24 -16.45 9.85 3.88
N GLY A 25 -17.07 9.19 2.91
CA GLY A 25 -17.82 9.83 1.83
C GLY A 25 -16.94 10.54 0.79
N ILE A 26 -15.62 10.34 0.85
CA ILE A 26 -14.64 10.91 -0.08
C ILE A 26 -14.72 10.18 -1.43
N LEU A 27 -14.85 8.85 -1.41
CA LEU A 27 -14.87 8.01 -2.60
C LEU A 27 -16.31 7.57 -2.95
N LYS A 28 -16.88 8.16 -3.99
CA LYS A 28 -18.24 7.85 -4.47
C LYS A 28 -18.26 6.62 -5.40
N PRO A 29 -19.36 5.84 -5.46
CA PRO A 29 -19.45 4.69 -6.36
C PRO A 29 -19.09 5.03 -7.81
N GLY A 30 -18.24 4.21 -8.43
CA GLY A 30 -17.81 4.41 -9.82
C GLY A 30 -16.79 5.53 -10.05
N ALA A 31 -16.32 6.20 -8.99
CA ALA A 31 -15.28 7.23 -9.07
C ALA A 31 -13.91 6.67 -9.54
N THR A 32 -12.97 7.57 -9.80
CA THR A 32 -11.62 7.22 -10.24
C THR A 32 -10.66 7.21 -9.06
N ILE A 33 -9.89 6.14 -8.92
CA ILE A 33 -8.74 6.03 -8.01
C ILE A 33 -7.48 6.26 -8.84
N VAL A 34 -6.60 7.13 -8.36
CA VAL A 34 -5.33 7.45 -9.02
C VAL A 34 -4.20 7.20 -8.03
N GLU A 35 -3.12 6.53 -8.43
CA GLU A 35 -1.96 6.35 -7.55
C GLU A 35 -0.65 6.28 -8.36
N ALA A 36 0.39 6.93 -7.85
CA ALA A 36 1.73 6.85 -8.40
C ALA A 36 2.48 5.70 -7.73
N THR A 37 2.62 4.58 -8.43
CA THR A 37 3.31 3.41 -7.89
C THR A 37 3.74 2.43 -8.98
N SER A 38 4.94 1.89 -8.84
CA SER A 38 5.47 0.82 -9.70
C SER A 38 5.41 -0.56 -9.07
N GLY A 39 4.92 -0.66 -7.83
CA GLY A 39 5.03 -1.85 -7.00
C GLY A 39 3.70 -2.55 -6.74
N ASN A 40 3.70 -3.36 -5.69
CA ASN A 40 2.56 -4.19 -5.32
C ASN A 40 1.31 -3.38 -4.93
N THR A 41 1.45 -2.11 -4.52
CA THR A 41 0.30 -1.23 -4.24
C THR A 41 -0.52 -0.96 -5.49
N GLY A 42 0.14 -0.82 -6.66
CA GLY A 42 -0.58 -0.62 -7.92
C GLY A 42 -1.40 -1.84 -8.29
N ILE A 43 -0.82 -3.04 -8.12
CA ILE A 43 -1.53 -4.31 -8.33
C ILE A 43 -2.71 -4.42 -7.35
N GLY A 44 -2.48 -4.18 -6.07
CA GLY A 44 -3.51 -4.19 -5.02
C GLY A 44 -4.69 -3.28 -5.32
N LEU A 45 -4.41 -2.01 -5.64
CA LEU A 45 -5.44 -1.03 -6.00
C LEU A 45 -6.17 -1.41 -7.28
N SER A 46 -5.48 -2.00 -8.27
CA SER A 46 -6.08 -2.40 -9.54
C SER A 46 -7.14 -3.48 -9.33
N TRP A 47 -6.80 -4.57 -8.63
CA TRP A 47 -7.74 -5.68 -8.47
C TRP A 47 -8.85 -5.34 -7.47
N VAL A 48 -8.54 -4.65 -6.37
CA VAL A 48 -9.57 -4.22 -5.39
C VAL A 48 -10.51 -3.20 -6.02
N GLY A 49 -9.97 -2.22 -6.75
CA GLY A 49 -10.75 -1.22 -7.45
C GLY A 49 -11.69 -1.87 -8.49
N ALA A 50 -11.19 -2.81 -9.28
CA ALA A 50 -12.01 -3.57 -10.22
C ALA A 50 -13.13 -4.35 -9.51
N ALA A 51 -12.82 -5.06 -8.42
CA ALA A 51 -13.79 -5.83 -7.64
C ALA A 51 -14.88 -4.94 -7.02
N LYS A 52 -14.56 -3.69 -6.65
CA LYS A 52 -15.49 -2.73 -6.05
C LYS A 52 -16.13 -1.77 -7.06
N GLY A 53 -15.85 -1.92 -8.36
CA GLY A 53 -16.47 -1.15 -9.42
C GLY A 53 -15.91 0.27 -9.62
N TYR A 54 -14.66 0.50 -9.25
CA TYR A 54 -13.95 1.76 -9.46
C TYR A 54 -13.13 1.76 -10.75
N LYS A 55 -12.94 2.94 -11.33
CA LYS A 55 -11.91 3.15 -12.36
C LYS A 55 -10.57 3.31 -11.64
N VAL A 56 -9.54 2.61 -12.08
CA VAL A 56 -8.21 2.71 -11.48
C VAL A 56 -7.22 3.21 -12.52
N VAL A 57 -6.45 4.23 -12.15
CA VAL A 57 -5.35 4.78 -12.95
C VAL A 57 -4.06 4.61 -12.16
N ILE A 58 -3.12 3.83 -12.69
CA ILE A 58 -1.78 3.69 -12.11
C ILE A 58 -0.79 4.47 -12.96
N VAL A 59 -0.02 5.33 -12.30
CA VAL A 59 1.04 6.12 -12.93
C VAL A 59 2.40 5.58 -12.50
N MET A 60 3.29 5.31 -13.46
CA MET A 60 4.65 4.85 -13.17
C MET A 60 5.67 5.24 -14.26
N PRO A 61 6.97 5.27 -13.94
CA PRO A 61 8.00 5.49 -14.95
C PRO A 61 8.06 4.35 -15.98
N GLU A 62 8.37 4.68 -17.23
CA GLU A 62 8.53 3.70 -18.32
C GLU A 62 9.75 2.77 -18.17
N THR A 63 10.56 2.93 -17.13
CA THR A 63 11.67 2.02 -16.81
C THR A 63 11.21 0.79 -16.01
N MET A 64 9.96 0.77 -15.54
CA MET A 64 9.43 -0.28 -14.68
C MET A 64 9.09 -1.56 -15.45
N SER A 65 9.28 -2.73 -14.83
CA SER A 65 9.12 -4.07 -15.45
C SER A 65 7.82 -4.25 -16.25
N VAL A 66 7.91 -4.83 -17.45
CA VAL A 66 6.75 -5.11 -18.34
C VAL A 66 5.75 -6.07 -17.68
N GLU A 67 6.23 -7.01 -16.88
CA GLU A 67 5.42 -8.00 -16.17
C GLU A 67 4.40 -7.32 -15.24
N ARG A 68 4.85 -6.33 -14.46
CA ARG A 68 3.96 -5.57 -13.57
C ARG A 68 2.93 -4.76 -14.33
N ARG A 69 3.31 -4.16 -15.47
CA ARG A 69 2.37 -3.44 -16.34
C ARG A 69 1.26 -4.36 -16.83
N LYS A 70 1.61 -5.55 -17.30
CA LYS A 70 0.65 -6.56 -17.77
C LYS A 70 -0.31 -6.98 -16.67
N ILE A 71 0.17 -7.19 -15.43
CA ILE A 71 -0.71 -7.55 -14.30
C ILE A 71 -1.71 -6.43 -14.00
N ILE A 72 -1.24 -5.18 -13.90
CA ILE A 72 -2.10 -4.01 -13.64
C ILE A 72 -3.17 -3.85 -14.74
N GLN A 73 -2.76 -3.95 -16.00
CA GLN A 73 -3.67 -3.88 -17.14
C GLN A 73 -4.65 -5.07 -17.21
N ALA A 74 -4.23 -6.28 -16.81
CA ALA A 74 -5.09 -7.46 -16.77
C ALA A 74 -6.24 -7.31 -15.76
N TYR A 75 -6.04 -6.52 -14.69
CA TYR A 75 -7.11 -6.14 -13.76
C TYR A 75 -7.98 -4.98 -14.27
N GLY A 76 -7.73 -4.47 -15.48
CA GLY A 76 -8.54 -3.41 -16.10
C GLY A 76 -8.15 -1.99 -15.67
N ALA A 77 -7.04 -1.80 -14.97
CA ALA A 77 -6.55 -0.47 -14.64
C ALA A 77 -5.94 0.22 -15.87
N GLU A 78 -6.19 1.52 -15.99
CA GLU A 78 -5.50 2.39 -16.94
C GLU A 78 -4.06 2.60 -16.47
N LEU A 79 -3.11 2.41 -17.38
CA LEU A 79 -1.70 2.58 -17.09
C LEU A 79 -1.17 3.82 -17.82
N VAL A 80 -0.68 4.79 -17.05
CA VAL A 80 -0.03 6.00 -17.56
C VAL A 80 1.47 5.91 -17.29
N LEU A 81 2.26 6.02 -18.36
CA LEU A 81 3.72 5.98 -18.27
C LEU A 81 4.29 7.39 -18.30
N THR A 82 5.22 7.67 -17.39
CA THR A 82 6.00 8.92 -17.36
C THR A 82 7.44 8.67 -17.82
N PRO A 83 8.17 9.71 -18.29
CA PRO A 83 9.56 9.58 -18.66
C PRO A 83 10.41 8.98 -17.53
N GLY A 84 11.28 8.03 -17.88
CA GLY A 84 12.16 7.37 -16.91
C GLY A 84 13.08 8.34 -16.17
N SER A 85 13.52 9.41 -16.84
CA SER A 85 14.40 10.46 -16.32
C SER A 85 13.79 11.26 -15.15
N GLU A 86 12.47 11.34 -15.06
CA GLU A 86 11.77 12.05 -13.98
C GLU A 86 11.53 11.15 -12.75
N GLY A 87 11.73 9.84 -12.91
CA GLY A 87 11.55 8.84 -11.87
C GLY A 87 10.17 8.91 -11.20
N MET A 88 10.11 8.49 -9.94
CA MET A 88 8.85 8.52 -9.18
C MET A 88 8.31 9.92 -8.92
N LYS A 89 9.16 10.96 -8.92
CA LYS A 89 8.70 12.35 -8.75
C LYS A 89 7.81 12.80 -9.91
N GLY A 90 8.19 12.48 -11.15
CA GLY A 90 7.36 12.72 -12.33
C GLY A 90 6.05 11.94 -12.29
N ALA A 91 6.09 10.67 -11.87
CA ALA A 91 4.89 9.85 -11.71
C ALA A 91 3.91 10.43 -10.66
N ILE A 92 4.42 10.93 -9.53
CA ILE A 92 3.60 11.59 -8.50
C ILE A 92 2.95 12.86 -9.04
N ALA A 93 3.72 13.72 -9.72
CA ALA A 93 3.19 14.96 -10.30
C ALA A 93 2.08 14.66 -11.32
N LYS A 94 2.29 13.67 -12.20
CA LYS A 94 1.30 13.27 -13.19
C LYS A 94 0.06 12.62 -12.57
N ALA A 95 0.21 11.84 -11.49
CA ALA A 95 -0.94 11.30 -10.74
C ALA A 95 -1.79 12.42 -10.12
N GLN A 96 -1.16 13.46 -9.57
CA GLN A 96 -1.87 14.63 -9.03
C GLN A 96 -2.63 15.40 -10.11
N GLU A 97 -2.02 15.60 -11.28
CA GLU A 97 -2.66 16.23 -12.44
C GLU A 97 -3.92 15.44 -12.86
N ILE A 98 -3.79 14.12 -13.07
CA ILE A 98 -4.92 13.27 -13.47
C ILE A 98 -6.02 13.26 -12.41
N ALA A 99 -5.65 13.22 -11.13
CA ALA A 99 -6.62 13.27 -10.04
C ALA A 99 -7.39 14.59 -10.05
N ALA A 100 -6.72 15.73 -10.27
CA ALA A 100 -7.37 17.03 -10.38
C ALA A 100 -8.31 17.12 -11.59
N GLU A 101 -7.91 16.57 -12.74
CA GLU A 101 -8.72 16.57 -13.96
C GLU A 101 -9.96 15.68 -13.87
N ARG A 102 -9.87 14.56 -13.15
CA ARG A 102 -10.91 13.52 -13.12
C ARG A 102 -11.71 13.48 -11.82
N ASP A 103 -11.52 14.47 -10.94
CA ASP A 103 -12.05 14.45 -9.56
C ASP A 103 -11.72 13.10 -8.88
N GLY A 104 -10.47 12.67 -9.06
CA GLY A 104 -9.98 11.36 -8.66
C GLY A 104 -9.50 11.32 -7.21
N PHE A 105 -9.74 10.20 -6.54
CA PHE A 105 -9.23 9.93 -5.22
C PHE A 105 -7.77 9.45 -5.28
N LEU A 106 -6.89 10.11 -4.52
CA LEU A 106 -5.50 9.70 -4.30
C LEU A 106 -5.42 8.95 -2.96
N PRO A 107 -5.11 7.63 -2.94
CA PRO A 107 -4.97 6.89 -1.68
C PRO A 107 -3.79 7.36 -0.83
N LEU A 108 -2.70 7.85 -1.44
CA LEU A 108 -1.52 8.40 -0.76
C LEU A 108 -0.91 7.42 0.26
N GLN A 109 -0.51 6.24 -0.21
CA GLN A 109 -0.06 5.12 0.64
C GLN A 109 0.99 5.45 1.74
N PHE A 110 1.80 6.50 1.56
CA PHE A 110 2.82 6.93 2.52
C PHE A 110 2.29 7.83 3.63
N ASN A 111 1.13 8.47 3.44
CA ASN A 111 0.55 9.46 4.34
C ASN A 111 -0.81 9.04 4.90
N ASN A 112 -1.44 8.01 4.33
CA ASN A 112 -2.78 7.59 4.70
C ASN A 112 -2.77 6.74 5.98
N PRO A 113 -3.44 7.17 7.07
CA PRO A 113 -3.46 6.43 8.34
C PRO A 113 -4.17 5.07 8.23
N ALA A 114 -5.05 4.89 7.24
CA ALA A 114 -5.70 3.60 6.99
C ALA A 114 -4.70 2.49 6.59
N ASN A 115 -3.48 2.85 6.17
CA ASN A 115 -2.40 1.90 5.88
C ASN A 115 -1.83 1.26 7.17
N PRO A 116 -1.26 1.99 8.16
CA PRO A 116 -0.84 1.37 9.41
C PRO A 116 -2.02 0.79 10.22
N GLU A 117 -3.18 1.45 10.24
CA GLU A 117 -4.35 0.98 11.02
C GLU A 117 -4.82 -0.42 10.60
N VAL A 118 -4.78 -0.77 9.30
CA VAL A 118 -5.15 -2.13 8.87
C VAL A 118 -4.20 -3.18 9.41
N HIS A 119 -2.91 -2.86 9.49
CA HIS A 119 -1.93 -3.78 10.01
C HIS A 119 -2.07 -3.98 11.51
N GLU A 120 -2.48 -2.96 12.26
CA GLU A 120 -2.80 -3.11 13.66
C GLU A 120 -4.02 -4.02 13.87
N ARG A 121 -5.15 -3.69 13.23
CA ARG A 121 -6.43 -4.40 13.42
C ARG A 121 -6.46 -5.80 12.80
N THR A 122 -5.60 -6.09 11.82
CA THR A 122 -5.54 -7.41 11.16
C THR A 122 -4.19 -8.08 11.37
N THR A 123 -3.13 -7.64 10.71
CA THR A 123 -1.83 -8.35 10.70
C THR A 123 -1.26 -8.57 12.10
N GLY A 124 -1.29 -7.56 12.97
CA GLY A 124 -0.85 -7.67 14.35
C GLY A 124 -1.76 -8.58 15.18
N ALA A 125 -3.09 -8.44 15.02
CA ALA A 125 -4.06 -9.32 15.66
C ALA A 125 -3.93 -10.79 15.23
N GLU A 126 -3.67 -11.06 13.95
CA GLU A 126 -3.41 -12.40 13.39
C GLU A 126 -2.15 -13.02 14.01
N ILE A 127 -1.07 -12.23 14.14
CA ILE A 127 0.16 -12.67 14.80
C ILE A 127 -0.10 -12.98 16.28
N LEU A 128 -0.79 -12.09 17.01
CA LEU A 128 -1.14 -12.32 18.42
C LEU A 128 -2.04 -13.54 18.61
N ALA A 129 -2.99 -13.77 17.70
CA ALA A 129 -3.84 -14.95 17.75
C ALA A 129 -3.04 -16.25 17.56
N ALA A 130 -1.99 -16.22 16.73
CA ALA A 130 -1.16 -17.38 16.45
C ALA A 130 -0.14 -17.69 17.56
N PHE A 131 0.44 -16.67 18.20
CA PHE A 131 1.54 -16.84 19.15
C PHE A 131 1.19 -16.49 20.60
N GLY A 132 0.08 -15.81 20.85
CA GLY A 132 -0.25 -15.26 22.17
C GLY A 132 0.60 -14.03 22.53
N SER A 133 0.35 -13.47 23.72
CA SER A 133 1.06 -12.31 24.26
C SER A 133 2.52 -12.58 24.64
N ASP A 134 2.84 -13.84 24.95
CA ASP A 134 4.13 -14.24 25.53
C ASP A 134 4.90 -15.24 24.64
N GLY A 135 4.37 -15.56 23.46
CA GLY A 135 5.01 -16.51 22.53
C GLY A 135 5.97 -15.88 21.52
N LEU A 136 6.24 -14.57 21.62
CA LEU A 136 7.14 -13.83 20.73
C LEU A 136 8.12 -12.99 21.54
N ASP A 137 9.41 -13.10 21.20
CA ASP A 137 10.43 -12.19 21.72
C ASP A 137 10.63 -10.98 20.81
N ALA A 138 10.46 -11.16 19.50
CA ALA A 138 10.74 -10.12 18.51
C ALA A 138 9.88 -10.24 17.24
N PHE A 139 9.66 -9.08 16.60
CA PHE A 139 9.12 -8.95 15.25
C PHE A 139 10.10 -8.18 14.36
N VAL A 140 10.31 -8.68 13.14
CA VAL A 140 11.23 -8.08 12.15
C VAL A 140 10.45 -7.77 10.88
N GLY A 141 10.54 -6.54 10.37
CA GLY A 141 9.83 -6.13 9.17
C GLY A 141 10.58 -5.11 8.32
N GLY A 142 10.61 -5.34 7.01
CA GLY A 142 11.14 -4.38 6.05
C GLY A 142 10.29 -3.12 5.95
N VAL A 143 10.94 -1.96 5.84
CA VAL A 143 10.26 -0.66 5.77
C VAL A 143 10.16 -0.18 4.32
N GLY A 144 8.93 -0.17 3.81
CA GLY A 144 8.56 0.55 2.59
C GLY A 144 7.76 1.80 2.93
N THR A 145 6.45 1.64 3.08
CA THR A 145 5.55 2.73 3.51
C THR A 145 5.53 2.95 5.03
N GLY A 146 6.21 2.11 5.81
CA GLY A 146 6.10 2.07 7.28
C GLY A 146 4.84 1.39 7.83
N GLY A 147 3.79 1.22 7.03
CA GLY A 147 2.49 0.76 7.52
C GLY A 147 2.52 -0.56 8.30
N THR A 148 3.19 -1.58 7.76
CA THR A 148 3.26 -2.91 8.40
C THR A 148 4.02 -2.87 9.72
N ILE A 149 5.22 -2.28 9.73
CA ILE A 149 6.02 -2.22 10.96
C ILE A 149 5.31 -1.37 12.04
N SER A 150 4.70 -0.25 11.66
CA SER A 150 3.98 0.62 12.59
C SER A 150 2.75 -0.05 13.18
N GLY A 151 1.86 -0.58 12.35
CA GLY A 151 0.62 -1.19 12.81
C GLY A 151 0.85 -2.46 13.63
N VAL A 152 1.73 -3.35 13.16
CA VAL A 152 2.07 -4.56 13.92
C VAL A 152 2.77 -4.21 15.24
N SER A 153 3.71 -3.26 15.23
CA SER A 153 4.37 -2.80 16.46
C SER A 153 3.36 -2.31 17.49
N HIS A 154 2.40 -1.48 17.08
CA HIS A 154 1.40 -0.95 18.01
C HIS A 154 0.56 -2.08 18.64
N ALA A 155 0.03 -3.00 17.82
CA ALA A 155 -0.72 -4.15 18.32
C ALA A 155 0.10 -5.02 19.29
N LEU A 156 1.34 -5.38 18.91
CA LEU A 156 2.20 -6.22 19.73
C LEU A 156 2.59 -5.55 21.05
N LYS A 157 2.92 -4.25 21.02
CA LYS A 157 3.34 -3.50 22.22
C LYS A 157 2.21 -3.26 23.21
N VAL A 158 0.96 -3.16 22.74
CA VAL A 158 -0.23 -3.11 23.62
C VAL A 158 -0.40 -4.44 24.35
N ALA A 159 -0.17 -5.58 23.68
CA ALA A 159 -0.29 -6.90 24.29
C ALA A 159 0.89 -7.23 25.23
N ASN A 160 2.11 -6.90 24.81
CA ASN A 160 3.34 -7.08 25.60
C ASN A 160 4.42 -6.08 25.17
N SER A 161 4.71 -5.12 26.04
CA SER A 161 5.68 -4.05 25.77
C SER A 161 7.13 -4.55 25.64
N ASN A 162 7.43 -5.78 26.06
CA ASN A 162 8.77 -6.36 26.01
C ASN A 162 9.15 -6.91 24.63
N ILE A 163 8.17 -7.19 23.76
CA ILE A 163 8.42 -7.70 22.39
C ILE A 163 9.27 -6.69 21.63
N GLN A 164 10.44 -7.11 21.13
CA GLN A 164 11.32 -6.23 20.35
C GLN A 164 10.79 -6.04 18.92
N VAL A 165 10.99 -4.87 18.35
CA VAL A 165 10.55 -4.56 16.98
C VAL A 165 11.73 -4.02 16.20
N TYR A 166 12.09 -4.70 15.11
CA TYR A 166 13.22 -4.36 14.26
C TYR A 166 12.74 -3.96 12.86
N ALA A 167 13.03 -2.73 12.50
CA ALA A 167 12.87 -2.21 11.14
C ALA A 167 14.08 -2.63 10.29
N VAL A 168 13.83 -3.09 9.08
CA VAL A 168 14.88 -3.43 8.09
C VAL A 168 14.79 -2.47 6.91
N GLU A 169 15.93 -1.90 6.51
CA GLU A 169 16.09 -1.10 5.30
C GLU A 169 17.23 -1.65 4.44
N ALA A 170 17.37 -1.15 3.21
CA ALA A 170 18.45 -1.55 2.31
C ALA A 170 19.73 -0.76 2.65
N ASP A 171 20.89 -1.43 2.66
CA ASP A 171 22.20 -0.83 2.95
C ASP A 171 22.54 0.29 1.95
N GLU A 172 22.15 0.10 0.69
CA GLU A 172 22.36 1.06 -0.40
C GLU A 172 21.46 2.31 -0.29
N SER A 173 20.50 2.32 0.64
CA SER A 173 19.54 3.41 0.85
C SER A 173 19.12 3.50 2.33
N ALA A 174 20.10 3.49 3.23
CA ALA A 174 19.89 3.55 4.68
C ALA A 174 19.53 4.98 5.13
N ILE A 175 18.25 5.35 5.03
CA ILE A 175 17.73 6.68 5.40
C ILE A 175 17.29 6.73 6.86
N LEU A 176 16.94 5.58 7.46
CA LEU A 176 16.45 5.50 8.84
C LEU A 176 17.58 5.40 9.86
N SER A 177 18.65 4.66 9.54
CA SER A 177 19.79 4.40 10.42
C SER A 177 21.02 5.26 10.13
N GLY A 178 21.07 5.92 8.97
CA GLY A 178 22.18 6.76 8.50
C GLY A 178 22.17 8.20 9.00
#